data_AF-A0A6N2EHV1-F1
#
_entry.id   AF-A0A6N2EHV1-F1
#
_cell.length_a   1.000
_cell.length_b   1.000
_cell.length_c   1.000
_cell.angle_alpha   90.00
_cell.angle_beta   90.00
_cell.angle_gamma   90.00
#
_symmetry.space_group_name_H-M   'P 1'
#
loop_
_entity.id
_entity.type
_entity.pdbx_description
1 polymer ?
#
loop_
_entity_poly.entity_id
_entity_poly.type
_entity_poly.pdbx_seq_one_letter_code
_entity_poly.pdbx_strand_id
1 'polypeptide(L)'
;MFGWVCTQPLPPRLEELLERCGAVGRGWQERHPDDALIFLPPDQVVASGRLPFEGILTSYRMLLQASEQAARDGGRVVLVNGDRLLSLSAEDLVGWRTDIALPRACTPQTPAPLHAALAAALLRAAPELLQLYQALEERSERGGAEADGHYHQRLELADPHTLVQAWNRQLERREAETDLELLRLQLQEVEQECERQFLQARELAGQLSGYRCDQQHALEQLGRYGDLVRRALRLQARSL
;
A
#
# COMPACT_ATOMS: atom_id res chain seq x y z
N MET A 1 -11.47 -18.01 -13.30
CA MET A 1 -11.36 -16.88 -12.36
C MET A 1 -11.99 -17.35 -11.06
N PHE A 2 -11.27 -17.27 -9.95
CA PHE A 2 -11.80 -17.64 -8.65
C PHE A 2 -11.91 -16.40 -7.77
N GLY A 3 -12.90 -16.37 -6.89
CA GLY A 3 -13.00 -15.36 -5.85
C GLY A 3 -12.23 -15.82 -4.60
N TRP A 4 -11.74 -14.87 -3.82
CA TRP A 4 -11.06 -15.18 -2.57
C TRP A 4 -11.44 -14.19 -1.47
N VAL A 5 -11.33 -14.67 -0.24
CA VAL A 5 -11.61 -13.89 0.97
C VAL A 5 -10.53 -14.16 2.01
N CYS A 6 -10.10 -13.12 2.70
CA CYS A 6 -9.17 -13.20 3.83
C CYS A 6 -9.65 -12.30 4.97
N THR A 7 -9.49 -12.74 6.22
CA THR A 7 -9.75 -11.93 7.42
C THR A 7 -8.48 -11.26 7.97
N GLN A 8 -7.36 -11.45 7.27
CA GLN A 8 -6.03 -11.03 7.68
C GLN A 8 -5.45 -10.08 6.63
N PRO A 9 -4.56 -9.15 7.03
CA PRO A 9 -3.85 -8.29 6.10
C PRO A 9 -2.92 -9.14 5.22
N LEU A 10 -3.17 -9.16 3.92
CA LEU A 10 -2.34 -9.90 2.99
C LEU A 10 -0.97 -9.23 2.82
N PRO A 11 0.13 -10.01 2.68
CA PRO A 11 1.40 -9.47 2.25
C PRO A 11 1.29 -8.88 0.84
N PRO A 12 1.96 -7.76 0.52
CA PRO A 12 1.87 -7.11 -0.80
C PRO A 12 2.20 -8.06 -1.97
N ARG A 13 3.17 -8.95 -1.77
CA ARG A 13 3.56 -9.95 -2.78
C ARG A 13 2.44 -10.95 -3.09
N LEU A 14 1.61 -11.28 -2.10
CA LEU A 14 0.48 -12.18 -2.29
C LEU A 14 -0.68 -11.44 -2.98
N GLU A 15 -0.91 -10.17 -2.62
CA GLU A 15 -1.87 -9.31 -3.32
C GLU A 15 -1.53 -9.17 -4.81
N GLU A 16 -0.27 -8.87 -5.13
CA GLU A 16 0.20 -8.76 -6.52
C GLU A 16 0.03 -10.06 -7.30
N LEU A 17 0.35 -11.21 -6.68
CA LEU A 17 0.18 -12.52 -7.30
C LEU A 17 -1.29 -12.83 -7.60
N LEU A 18 -2.19 -12.53 -6.66
CA LEU A 18 -3.63 -12.70 -6.83
C LEU A 18 -4.19 -11.77 -7.91
N GLU A 19 -3.72 -10.53 -7.96
CA GLU A 19 -4.12 -9.57 -9.00
C GLU A 19 -3.65 -10.05 -10.39
N ARG A 20 -2.40 -10.50 -10.50
CA ARG A 20 -1.80 -10.96 -11.76
C ARG A 20 -2.44 -12.23 -12.33
N CYS A 21 -2.90 -13.14 -11.48
CA CYS A 21 -3.64 -14.32 -11.94
C CYS A 21 -5.13 -14.04 -12.20
N GLY A 22 -5.57 -12.79 -11.98
CA GLY A 22 -6.94 -12.36 -12.14
C GLY A 22 -7.86 -12.94 -11.07
N ALA A 23 -7.43 -13.11 -9.83
CA ALA A 23 -8.31 -13.51 -8.75
C ALA A 23 -9.09 -12.30 -8.19
N VAL A 24 -10.36 -12.49 -7.82
CA VAL A 24 -11.21 -11.39 -7.33
C VAL A 24 -11.30 -11.43 -5.81
N GLY A 25 -10.75 -10.41 -5.16
CA GLY A 25 -10.90 -10.23 -3.71
C GLY A 25 -12.30 -9.75 -3.34
N ARG A 26 -12.90 -10.34 -2.31
CA ARG A 26 -14.20 -9.93 -1.77
C ARG A 26 -14.12 -9.68 -0.27
N GLY A 27 -14.98 -8.80 0.23
CA GLY A 27 -15.14 -8.59 1.66
C GLY A 27 -15.70 -9.83 2.35
N TRP A 28 -15.38 -10.03 3.63
CA TRP A 28 -15.84 -11.20 4.40
C TRP A 28 -17.38 -11.36 4.41
N GLN A 29 -18.11 -10.25 4.42
CA GLN A 29 -19.58 -10.23 4.43
C GLN A 29 -20.20 -10.53 3.06
N GLU A 30 -19.44 -10.38 1.97
CA GLU A 30 -19.88 -10.57 0.58
C GLU A 30 -19.38 -11.92 0.01
N ARG A 31 -18.91 -12.80 0.89
CA ARG A 31 -18.34 -14.10 0.52
C ARG A 31 -19.40 -14.99 -0.14
N HIS A 32 -19.03 -15.60 -1.25
CA HIS A 32 -19.76 -16.69 -1.88
C HIS A 32 -19.26 -18.06 -1.41
N PRO A 33 -20.10 -19.10 -1.51
CA PRO A 33 -19.71 -20.48 -1.16
C PRO A 33 -18.48 -20.99 -1.93
N ASP A 34 -18.32 -20.57 -3.19
CA ASP A 34 -17.24 -21.02 -4.08
C ASP A 34 -15.93 -20.24 -3.92
N ASP A 35 -15.88 -19.24 -3.04
CA ASP A 35 -14.67 -18.45 -2.82
C ASP A 35 -13.62 -19.23 -2.01
N ALA A 36 -12.35 -19.05 -2.36
CA ALA A 36 -11.23 -19.57 -1.59
C ALA A 36 -11.06 -18.76 -0.29
N LEU A 37 -10.96 -19.45 0.84
CA LEU A 37 -10.61 -18.86 2.12
C LEU A 37 -9.09 -18.88 2.29
N ILE A 38 -8.47 -17.71 2.24
CA ILE A 38 -7.02 -17.57 2.42
C ILE A 38 -6.73 -17.30 3.91
N PHE A 39 -5.84 -18.09 4.49
CA PHE A 39 -5.27 -17.84 5.80
C PHE A 39 -3.75 -17.76 5.71
N LEU A 40 -3.14 -16.97 6.57
CA LEU A 40 -1.69 -16.82 6.64
C LEU A 40 -1.14 -17.58 7.86
N PRO A 41 0.14 -17.96 7.85
CA PRO A 41 0.78 -18.45 9.07
C PRO A 41 1.04 -17.30 10.06
N PRO A 42 1.11 -17.57 11.38
CA PRO A 42 1.26 -16.55 12.41
C PRO A 42 2.42 -15.57 12.18
N ASP A 43 3.56 -16.01 11.68
CA ASP A 43 4.72 -15.16 11.36
C ASP A 43 4.41 -14.11 10.30
N GLN A 44 3.60 -14.43 9.29
CA GLN A 44 3.19 -13.45 8.27
C GLN A 44 2.14 -12.47 8.80
N VAL A 45 1.21 -12.95 9.63
CA VAL A 45 0.22 -12.05 10.26
C VAL A 45 0.93 -11.05 11.18
N VAL A 46 1.90 -11.51 11.97
CA VAL A 46 2.71 -10.65 12.85
C VAL A 46 3.60 -9.71 12.04
N ALA A 47 4.19 -10.19 10.94
CA ALA A 47 5.00 -9.35 10.04
C ALA A 47 4.23 -8.13 9.50
N SER A 48 2.92 -8.26 9.30
CA SER A 48 2.10 -7.13 8.86
C SER A 48 2.04 -6.00 9.89
N GLY A 49 2.13 -6.32 11.18
CA GLY A 49 1.97 -5.37 12.28
C GLY A 49 0.62 -4.65 12.35
N ARG A 50 -0.37 -5.06 11.53
CA ARG A 50 -1.64 -4.34 11.35
C ARG A 50 -2.77 -4.82 12.25
N LEU A 51 -2.66 -6.03 12.81
CA LEU A 51 -3.70 -6.61 13.66
C LEU A 51 -3.26 -6.68 15.12
N PRO A 52 -4.11 -6.25 16.08
CA PRO A 52 -3.91 -6.57 17.48
C PRO A 52 -4.08 -8.08 17.71
N PHE A 53 -3.51 -8.59 18.80
CA PHE A 53 -3.54 -10.03 19.11
C PHE A 53 -4.96 -10.65 19.12
N GLU A 54 -5.94 -9.98 19.74
CA GLU A 54 -7.34 -10.43 19.73
C GLU A 54 -7.93 -10.50 18.31
N GLY A 55 -7.52 -9.58 17.44
CA GLY A 55 -7.87 -9.58 16.03
C GLY A 55 -7.27 -10.78 15.29
N ILE A 56 -6.02 -11.15 15.62
CA ILE A 56 -5.40 -12.37 15.10
C ILE A 56 -6.22 -13.58 15.51
N LEU A 57 -6.45 -13.84 16.81
CA LEU A 57 -7.25 -14.98 17.26
C LEU A 57 -8.63 -15.03 16.59
N THR A 58 -9.33 -13.89 16.55
CA THR A 58 -10.65 -13.79 15.94
C THR A 58 -10.60 -14.16 14.45
N SER A 59 -9.59 -13.69 13.71
CA SER A 59 -9.42 -14.00 12.29
C SER A 59 -9.31 -15.51 12.02
N TYR A 60 -8.52 -16.23 12.84
CA TYR A 60 -8.33 -17.68 12.73
C TYR A 60 -9.61 -18.45 13.10
N ARG A 61 -10.28 -18.05 14.20
CA ARG A 61 -11.56 -18.64 14.61
C ARG A 61 -12.63 -18.47 13.54
N MET A 62 -12.72 -17.29 12.92
CA MET A 62 -13.68 -17.02 11.83
C MET A 62 -13.44 -17.91 10.60
N LEU A 63 -12.18 -18.08 10.20
CA LEU A 63 -11.79 -18.95 9.09
C LEU A 63 -12.10 -20.42 9.40
N LEU A 64 -11.77 -20.85 10.62
CA LEU A 64 -12.00 -22.23 11.06
C LEU A 64 -13.49 -22.54 11.12
N GLN A 65 -14.27 -21.67 11.75
CA GLN A 65 -15.73 -21.80 11.84
C GLN A 65 -16.38 -21.83 10.46
N ALA A 66 -15.94 -20.96 9.54
CA ALA A 66 -16.45 -20.95 8.18
C ALA A 66 -16.17 -22.27 7.45
N SER A 67 -14.98 -22.83 7.61
CA SER A 67 -14.61 -24.12 7.02
C SER A 67 -15.42 -25.28 7.60
N GLU A 68 -15.64 -25.29 8.91
CA GLU A 68 -16.42 -26.33 9.59
C GLU A 68 -17.90 -26.26 9.24
N GLN A 69 -18.45 -25.05 9.15
CA GLN A 69 -19.84 -24.86 8.78
C GLN A 69 -20.10 -25.36 7.36
N ALA A 70 -19.22 -25.03 6.41
CA ALA A 70 -19.34 -25.53 5.05
C ALA A 70 -19.27 -27.06 4.97
N ALA A 71 -18.36 -27.68 5.72
CA ALA A 71 -18.26 -29.14 5.80
C ALA A 71 -19.54 -29.79 6.34
N ARG A 72 -20.22 -29.15 7.32
CA ARG A 72 -21.50 -29.62 7.88
C ARG A 72 -22.65 -29.47 6.90
N ASP A 73 -22.68 -28.37 6.15
CA ASP A 73 -23.74 -28.04 5.20
C ASP A 73 -23.59 -28.80 3.86
N GLY A 74 -22.57 -29.65 3.73
CA GLY A 74 -22.24 -30.34 2.49
C GLY A 74 -21.71 -29.41 1.39
N GLY A 75 -21.39 -28.16 1.76
CA GLY A 75 -20.78 -27.18 0.89
C GLY A 75 -19.28 -27.42 0.73
N ARG A 76 -18.72 -27.00 -0.41
CA ARG A 76 -17.28 -27.08 -0.66
C ARG A 76 -16.64 -25.72 -0.38
N VAL A 77 -15.91 -25.62 0.72
CA VAL A 77 -15.02 -24.48 0.99
C VAL A 77 -13.58 -24.91 0.79
N VAL A 78 -12.83 -24.12 0.04
CA VAL A 78 -11.39 -24.34 -0.16
C VAL A 78 -10.62 -23.41 0.75
N LEU A 79 -9.98 -23.98 1.77
CA LEU A 79 -9.00 -23.28 2.59
C LEU A 79 -7.64 -23.34 1.91
N VAL A 80 -6.93 -22.22 1.81
CA VAL A 80 -5.58 -22.18 1.25
C VAL A 80 -4.66 -21.37 2.16
N ASN A 81 -3.49 -21.94 2.45
CA ASN A 81 -2.44 -21.23 3.16
C ASN A 81 -1.76 -20.24 2.19
N GLY A 82 -1.78 -18.94 2.52
CA GLY A 82 -1.22 -17.89 1.68
C GLY A 82 0.29 -17.99 1.52
N ASP A 83 1.02 -18.53 2.51
CA ASP A 83 2.46 -18.79 2.38
C ASP A 83 2.75 -19.84 1.30
N ARG A 84 1.88 -20.85 1.22
CA ARG A 84 1.95 -21.88 0.19
C ARG A 84 1.59 -21.33 -1.20
N LEU A 85 0.62 -20.42 -1.30
CA LEU A 85 0.30 -19.73 -2.56
C LEU A 85 1.48 -18.94 -3.11
N LEU A 86 2.31 -18.34 -2.24
CA LEU A 86 3.53 -17.64 -2.65
C LEU A 86 4.60 -18.54 -3.27
N SER A 87 4.45 -19.87 -3.19
CA SER A 87 5.29 -20.83 -3.92
C SER A 87 4.84 -21.06 -5.37
N LEU A 88 3.65 -20.57 -5.75
CA LEU A 88 3.11 -20.66 -7.11
C LEU A 88 3.47 -19.41 -7.93
N SER A 89 3.51 -19.55 -9.25
CA SER A 89 3.58 -18.39 -10.14
C SER A 89 2.17 -17.93 -10.51
N ALA A 90 2.03 -16.71 -11.01
CA ALA A 90 0.74 -16.22 -11.49
C ALA A 90 0.20 -17.11 -12.62
N GLU A 91 1.09 -17.57 -13.51
CA GLU A 91 0.76 -18.44 -14.64
C GLU A 91 0.23 -19.80 -14.19
N ASP A 92 0.76 -20.36 -13.09
CA ASP A 92 0.25 -21.60 -12.50
C ASP A 92 -1.21 -21.43 -12.01
N LEU A 93 -1.57 -20.24 -11.53
CA LEU A 93 -2.89 -19.94 -10.96
C LEU A 93 -3.89 -19.40 -11.98
N VAL A 94 -3.44 -18.97 -13.16
CA VAL A 94 -4.34 -18.48 -14.21
C VAL A 94 -5.31 -19.60 -14.60
N GLY A 95 -6.60 -19.33 -14.43
CA GLY A 95 -7.66 -20.29 -14.74
C GLY A 95 -7.88 -21.35 -13.67
N TRP A 96 -7.14 -21.31 -12.54
CA TRP A 96 -7.46 -22.15 -11.38
C TRP A 96 -8.87 -21.84 -10.86
N ARG A 97 -9.49 -22.88 -10.31
CA ARG A 97 -10.85 -22.86 -9.75
C ARG A 97 -10.85 -23.70 -8.48
N THR A 98 -11.68 -23.31 -7.52
CA THR A 98 -11.81 -23.98 -6.21
C THR A 98 -12.33 -25.42 -6.32
N ASP A 99 -12.94 -25.80 -7.44
CA ASP A 99 -13.35 -27.18 -7.70
C ASP A 99 -12.19 -28.12 -8.11
N ILE A 100 -11.00 -27.56 -8.38
CA ILE A 100 -9.82 -28.29 -8.85
C ILE A 100 -8.71 -28.16 -7.80
N ALA A 101 -7.96 -29.24 -7.56
CA ALA A 101 -6.79 -29.20 -6.70
C ALA A 101 -5.76 -28.17 -7.22
N LEU A 102 -4.92 -27.64 -6.33
CA LEU A 102 -3.84 -26.74 -6.74
C LEU A 102 -2.89 -27.44 -7.71
N PRO A 103 -2.31 -26.71 -8.69
CA PRO A 103 -1.59 -27.30 -9.83
C PRO A 103 -0.31 -28.04 -9.44
N ARG A 104 0.30 -27.71 -8.30
CA ARG A 104 1.49 -28.37 -7.78
C ARG A 104 1.55 -28.36 -6.26
N ALA A 105 2.37 -29.23 -5.71
CA ALA A 105 2.68 -29.29 -4.30
C ALA A 105 3.24 -27.95 -3.82
N CYS A 106 2.48 -27.27 -2.97
CA CYS A 106 2.87 -25.96 -2.46
C CYS A 106 3.61 -26.13 -1.14
N THR A 107 4.90 -25.78 -1.08
CA THR A 107 5.71 -25.91 0.13
C THR A 107 5.73 -24.60 0.91
N PRO A 108 5.71 -24.63 2.25
CA PRO A 108 5.76 -23.43 3.06
C PRO A 108 7.16 -22.79 3.02
N GLN A 109 7.24 -21.46 3.04
CA GLN A 109 8.49 -20.72 2.93
C GLN A 109 9.16 -20.57 4.29
N THR A 110 10.50 -20.58 4.35
CA THR A 110 11.17 -20.35 5.64
C THR A 110 10.90 -18.91 6.13
N PRO A 111 10.38 -18.73 7.35
CA PRO A 111 10.04 -17.41 7.86
C PRO A 111 11.30 -16.57 8.07
N ALA A 112 11.19 -15.25 7.89
CA ALA A 112 12.29 -14.34 8.18
C ALA A 112 12.64 -14.39 9.68
N PRO A 113 13.93 -14.30 10.08
CA PRO A 113 14.36 -14.57 11.45
C PRO A 113 13.59 -13.77 12.52
N LEU A 114 13.39 -12.47 12.30
CA LEU A 114 12.68 -11.62 13.26
C LEU A 114 11.19 -12.00 13.37
N HIS A 115 10.53 -12.27 12.26
CA HIS A 115 9.13 -12.69 12.25
C HIS A 115 8.97 -14.06 12.91
N ALA A 116 9.93 -14.96 12.67
CA ALA A 116 9.98 -16.28 13.29
C ALA A 116 10.08 -16.18 14.83
N ALA A 117 11.00 -15.35 15.34
CA ALA A 117 11.18 -15.14 16.77
C ALA A 117 9.94 -14.50 17.44
N LEU A 118 9.33 -13.50 16.77
CA LEU A 118 8.11 -12.87 17.27
C LEU A 118 6.93 -13.84 17.29
N ALA A 119 6.74 -14.63 16.22
CA ALA A 119 5.72 -15.66 16.18
C ALA A 119 5.98 -16.76 17.23
N ALA A 120 7.23 -17.20 17.43
CA ALA A 120 7.57 -18.16 18.46
C ALA A 120 7.20 -17.64 19.87
N ALA A 121 7.54 -16.38 20.17
CA ALA A 121 7.17 -15.75 21.44
C ALA A 121 5.65 -15.65 21.60
N LEU A 122 4.94 -15.27 20.54
CA LEU A 122 3.49 -15.16 20.53
C LEU A 122 2.81 -16.51 20.79
N LEU A 123 3.25 -17.58 20.10
CA LEU A 123 2.67 -18.91 20.23
C LEU A 123 2.98 -19.54 21.61
N ARG A 124 4.12 -19.21 22.21
CA ARG A 124 4.42 -19.60 23.61
C ARG A 124 3.48 -18.91 24.59
N ALA A 125 3.17 -17.63 24.37
CA ALA A 125 2.24 -16.88 25.21
C ALA A 125 0.77 -17.29 24.99
N ALA A 126 0.43 -17.70 23.76
CA ALA A 126 -0.92 -18.07 23.35
C ALA A 126 -0.96 -19.40 22.58
N PRO A 127 -0.94 -20.54 23.30
CA PRO A 127 -0.98 -21.88 22.68
C PRO A 127 -2.22 -22.14 21.82
N GLU A 128 -3.34 -21.48 22.12
CA GLU A 128 -4.57 -21.58 21.33
C GLU A 128 -4.35 -21.16 19.87
N LEU A 129 -3.55 -20.13 19.62
CA LEU A 129 -3.28 -19.67 18.25
C LEU A 129 -2.58 -20.75 17.42
N LEU A 130 -1.68 -21.51 18.03
CA LEU A 130 -1.02 -22.64 17.38
C LEU A 130 -2.04 -23.73 17.01
N GLN A 131 -2.95 -24.06 17.93
CA GLN A 131 -4.00 -25.06 17.70
C GLN A 131 -4.91 -24.63 16.56
N LEU A 132 -5.33 -23.36 16.54
CA LEU A 132 -6.16 -22.82 15.46
C LEU A 132 -5.44 -22.85 14.11
N TYR A 133 -4.17 -22.45 14.07
CA TYR A 133 -3.35 -22.53 12.85
C TYR A 133 -3.22 -23.97 12.35
N GLN A 134 -2.88 -24.91 13.24
CA GLN A 134 -2.76 -26.33 12.88
C GLN A 134 -4.08 -26.90 12.36
N ALA A 135 -5.20 -26.57 13.00
CA ALA A 135 -6.53 -27.02 12.55
C ALA A 135 -6.92 -26.46 11.16
N LEU A 136 -6.52 -25.22 10.86
CA LEU A 136 -6.67 -24.65 9.50
C LEU A 136 -5.75 -25.35 8.50
N GLU A 137 -4.50 -25.56 8.88
CA GLU A 137 -3.50 -26.20 8.03
C GLU A 137 -3.89 -27.64 7.70
N GLU A 138 -4.41 -28.41 8.65
CA GLU A 138 -4.92 -29.77 8.45
C GLU A 138 -6.04 -29.85 7.41
N ARG A 139 -6.83 -28.79 7.27
CA ARG A 139 -7.96 -28.69 6.33
C ARG A 139 -7.63 -27.97 5.02
N SER A 140 -6.42 -27.44 4.89
CA SER A 140 -6.03 -26.67 3.71
C SER A 140 -5.81 -27.55 2.47
N GLU A 141 -6.13 -27.00 1.31
CA GLU A 141 -5.70 -27.51 0.01
C GLU A 141 -4.22 -27.18 -0.19
N ARG A 142 -3.43 -28.18 -0.60
CA ARG A 142 -1.96 -28.11 -0.64
C ARG A 142 -1.35 -28.58 -1.96
N GLY A 143 -2.18 -28.91 -2.95
CA GLY A 143 -1.74 -29.41 -4.25
C GLY A 143 -0.98 -30.73 -4.15
N GLY A 144 -1.34 -31.57 -3.18
CA GLY A 144 -0.67 -32.84 -2.88
C GLY A 144 0.53 -32.76 -1.94
N ALA A 145 0.85 -31.59 -1.37
CA ALA A 145 1.88 -31.47 -0.33
C ALA A 145 1.38 -31.90 1.07
N GLU A 146 2.31 -32.31 1.93
CA GLU A 146 2.01 -32.65 3.33
C GLU A 146 1.65 -31.41 4.17
N ALA A 147 0.92 -31.62 5.25
CA ALA A 147 0.62 -30.58 6.25
C ALA A 147 1.91 -30.06 6.89
N ASP A 148 1.92 -28.81 7.32
CA ASP A 148 3.10 -28.18 7.94
C ASP A 148 3.30 -28.65 9.40
N GLY A 149 3.62 -29.92 9.60
CA GLY A 149 3.90 -30.50 10.93
C GLY A 149 5.17 -29.95 11.58
N HIS A 150 6.04 -29.31 10.79
CA HIS A 150 7.33 -28.77 11.22
C HIS A 150 7.31 -27.25 11.43
N TYR A 151 6.13 -26.61 11.42
CA TYR A 151 6.02 -25.16 11.59
C TYR A 151 6.75 -24.65 12.84
N HIS A 152 6.55 -25.31 13.98
CA HIS A 152 7.20 -24.92 15.24
C HIS A 152 8.73 -24.98 15.14
N GLN A 153 9.28 -26.04 14.52
CA GLN A 153 10.72 -26.20 14.35
C GLN A 153 11.30 -25.12 13.44
N ARG A 154 10.57 -24.69 12.39
CA ARG A 154 10.99 -23.59 11.51
C ARG A 154 11.07 -22.25 12.23
N LEU A 155 10.29 -22.05 13.28
CA LEU A 155 10.33 -20.81 14.08
C LEU A 155 11.53 -20.74 15.01
N GLU A 156 12.10 -21.87 15.42
CA GLU A 156 13.18 -21.95 16.42
C GLU A 156 14.60 -21.75 15.85
N LEU A 157 14.74 -21.53 14.54
CA LEU A 157 16.03 -21.52 13.85
C LEU A 157 16.80 -20.18 13.89
N ALA A 158 16.31 -19.18 14.63
CA ALA A 158 16.91 -17.84 14.57
C ALA A 158 18.07 -17.66 15.56
N ASP A 159 19.30 -17.62 15.04
CA ASP A 159 20.49 -17.21 15.77
C ASP A 159 20.36 -15.77 16.32
N PRO A 160 20.68 -15.50 17.60
CA PRO A 160 20.56 -14.17 18.20
C PRO A 160 21.30 -13.06 17.42
N HIS A 161 22.45 -13.36 16.83
CA HIS A 161 23.18 -12.36 16.04
C HIS A 161 22.41 -11.98 14.78
N THR A 162 21.84 -12.97 14.10
CA THR A 162 20.97 -12.76 12.93
C THR A 162 19.71 -11.96 13.28
N LEU A 163 19.13 -12.17 14.47
CA LEU A 163 17.98 -11.39 14.96
C LEU A 163 18.33 -9.92 15.16
N VAL A 164 19.44 -9.63 15.84
CA VAL A 164 19.91 -8.25 16.08
C VAL A 164 20.20 -7.55 14.75
N GLN A 165 20.85 -8.23 13.81
CA GLN A 165 21.08 -7.67 12.47
C GLN A 165 19.78 -7.37 11.73
N ALA A 166 18.79 -8.28 11.77
CA ALA A 166 17.50 -8.08 11.12
C ALA A 166 16.73 -6.90 11.74
N TRP A 167 16.75 -6.79 13.06
CA TRP A 167 16.16 -5.68 13.80
C TRP A 167 16.81 -4.34 13.44
N ASN A 168 18.14 -4.26 13.45
CA ASN A 168 18.87 -3.04 13.10
C ASN A 168 18.59 -2.61 11.66
N ARG A 169 18.58 -3.54 10.70
CA ARG A 169 18.20 -3.23 9.31
C ARG A 169 16.78 -2.71 9.19
N GLN A 170 15.85 -3.21 10.00
CA GLN A 170 14.47 -2.72 9.99
C GLN A 170 14.36 -1.31 10.59
N LEU A 171 15.12 -1.01 11.64
CA LEU A 171 15.22 0.35 12.19
C LEU A 171 15.81 1.32 11.15
N GLU A 172 16.94 0.97 10.54
CA GLU A 172 17.58 1.78 9.48
C GLU A 172 16.64 2.04 8.31
N ARG A 173 15.85 1.04 7.89
CA ARG A 173 14.83 1.21 6.83
C ARG A 173 13.74 2.18 7.23
N ARG A 174 13.24 2.10 8.47
CA ARG A 174 12.20 3.03 8.96
C ARG A 174 12.71 4.45 9.08
N GLU A 175 13.95 4.63 9.53
CA GLU A 175 14.61 5.93 9.55
C GLU A 175 14.72 6.49 8.12
N ALA A 176 15.19 5.67 7.16
CA ALA A 176 15.26 6.07 5.76
C ALA A 176 13.88 6.39 5.14
N GLU A 177 12.83 5.64 5.47
CA GLU A 177 11.46 5.93 5.04
C GLU A 177 10.96 7.27 5.59
N THR A 178 11.23 7.55 6.87
CA THR A 178 10.88 8.83 7.52
C THR A 178 11.62 10.00 6.88
N ASP A 179 12.91 9.83 6.59
CA ASP A 179 13.73 10.83 5.90
C ASP A 179 13.20 11.11 4.49
N LEU A 180 12.78 10.07 3.76
CA LEU A 180 12.17 10.21 2.44
C LEU A 180 10.82 10.93 2.49
N GLU A 181 9.99 10.67 3.50
CA GLU A 181 8.73 11.41 3.71
C GLU A 181 9.00 12.88 4.01
N LEU A 182 9.98 13.17 4.87
CA LEU A 182 10.38 14.54 5.17
C LEU A 182 10.86 15.28 3.91
N LEU A 183 11.71 14.63 3.09
CA LEU A 183 12.19 15.19 1.83
C LEU A 183 11.04 15.48 0.85
N ARG A 184 10.02 14.60 0.79
CA ARG A 184 8.84 14.82 -0.06
C ARG A 184 8.04 16.04 0.40
N LEU A 185 7.85 16.21 1.70
CA LEU A 185 7.17 17.39 2.26
C LEU A 185 7.95 18.67 1.93
N GLN A 186 9.27 18.67 2.13
CA GLN A 186 10.13 19.81 1.76
C GLN A 186 10.05 20.14 0.27
N LEU A 187 10.02 19.12 -0.59
CA LEU A 187 9.88 19.31 -2.03
C LEU A 187 8.54 19.94 -2.40
N GLN A 188 7.44 19.50 -1.78
CA GLN A 188 6.12 20.11 -1.97
C GLN A 188 6.08 21.57 -1.51
N GLU A 189 6.73 21.91 -0.39
CA GLU A 189 6.83 23.30 0.07
C GLU A 189 7.58 24.18 -0.93
N VAL A 190 8.68 23.67 -1.49
CA VAL A 190 9.46 24.39 -2.52
C VAL A 190 8.66 24.57 -3.81
N GLU A 191 7.91 23.55 -4.25
CA GLU A 191 7.05 23.65 -5.43
C GLU A 191 5.97 24.73 -5.25
N GLN A 192 5.31 24.76 -4.09
CA GLN A 192 4.30 25.78 -3.76
C GLN A 192 4.92 27.18 -3.70
N GLU A 193 6.12 27.31 -3.14
CA GLU A 193 6.84 28.59 -3.09
C GLU A 193 7.20 29.08 -4.49
N CYS A 194 7.70 28.20 -5.36
CA CYS A 194 8.00 28.52 -6.75
C CYS A 194 6.76 28.97 -7.52
N GLU A 195 5.62 28.29 -7.34
CA GLU A 195 4.35 28.69 -7.96
C GLU A 195 3.90 30.08 -7.47
N ARG A 196 4.00 30.32 -6.16
CA ARG A 196 3.69 31.63 -5.57
C ARG A 196 4.56 32.73 -6.17
N GLN A 197 5.87 32.52 -6.26
CA GLN A 197 6.80 33.50 -6.83
C GLN A 197 6.53 33.73 -8.33
N PHE A 198 6.19 32.68 -9.08
CA PHE A 198 5.82 32.80 -10.48
C PHE A 198 4.57 33.68 -10.67
N LEU A 199 3.53 33.45 -9.86
CA LEU A 199 2.31 34.25 -9.90
C LEU A 199 2.58 35.72 -9.52
N GLN A 200 3.36 35.95 -8.46
CA GLN A 200 3.78 37.31 -8.07
C GLN A 200 4.57 38.01 -9.16
N ALA A 201 5.52 37.33 -9.80
CA ALA A 201 6.30 37.88 -10.90
C ALA A 201 5.40 38.25 -12.10
N ARG A 202 4.41 37.42 -12.41
CA ARG A 202 3.44 37.69 -13.49
C ARG A 202 2.57 38.91 -13.17
N GLU A 203 2.13 39.04 -11.93
CA GLU A 203 1.33 40.18 -11.48
C GLU A 203 2.13 41.49 -11.54
N LEU A 204 3.37 41.48 -11.04
CA LEU A 204 4.29 42.61 -11.13
C LEU A 204 4.60 43.00 -12.58
N ALA A 205 4.78 42.03 -13.48
CA ALA A 205 4.97 42.30 -14.91
C ALA A 205 3.72 42.98 -15.52
N GLY A 206 2.52 42.55 -15.11
CA GLY A 206 1.26 43.20 -15.50
C GLY A 206 1.17 44.65 -15.03
N GLN A 207 1.51 44.90 -13.76
CA GLN A 207 1.54 46.26 -13.19
C GLN A 207 2.55 47.16 -13.93
N LEU A 208 3.76 46.66 -14.20
CA LEU A 208 4.78 47.40 -14.96
C LEU A 208 4.33 47.75 -16.37
N SER A 209 3.60 46.86 -17.04
CA SER A 209 3.00 47.13 -18.35
C SER A 209 1.96 48.25 -18.27
N GLY A 210 1.10 48.21 -17.25
CA GLY A 210 0.13 49.27 -16.95
C GLY A 210 0.80 50.63 -16.76
N TYR A 211 1.80 50.70 -15.87
CA TYR A 211 2.56 51.94 -15.63
C TYR A 211 3.21 52.50 -16.90
N ARG A 212 3.74 51.64 -17.79
CA ARG A 212 4.31 52.09 -19.08
C ARG A 212 3.26 52.70 -20.00
N CYS A 213 2.05 52.11 -20.05
CA CYS A 213 0.95 52.65 -20.82
C CYS A 213 0.54 54.05 -20.30
N ASP A 214 0.37 54.17 -18.99
CA ASP A 214 0.03 55.44 -18.35
C ASP A 214 1.09 56.52 -18.60
N GLN A 215 2.38 56.16 -18.51
CA GLN A 215 3.48 57.07 -18.83
C GLN A 215 3.44 57.53 -20.29
N GLN A 216 3.17 56.64 -21.24
CA GLN A 216 3.04 57.00 -22.65
C GLN A 216 1.88 57.97 -22.87
N HIS A 217 0.70 57.70 -22.28
CA HIS A 217 -0.45 58.60 -22.36
C HIS A 217 -0.16 59.97 -21.76
N ALA A 218 0.54 60.04 -20.62
CA ALA A 218 0.95 61.31 -20.01
C ALA A 218 1.90 62.11 -20.92
N LEU A 219 2.89 61.45 -21.55
CA LEU A 219 3.80 62.08 -22.50
C LEU A 219 3.06 62.63 -23.73
N GLU A 220 2.09 61.88 -24.27
CA GLU A 220 1.27 62.35 -25.38
C GLU A 220 0.43 63.58 -25.01
N GLN A 221 -0.17 63.59 -23.81
CA GLN A 221 -0.92 64.75 -23.31
C GLN A 221 -0.02 65.99 -23.16
N LEU A 222 1.17 65.84 -22.58
CA LEU A 222 2.15 66.92 -22.48
C LEU A 222 2.57 67.45 -23.86
N GLY A 223 2.73 66.56 -24.85
CA GLY A 223 2.96 66.95 -26.24
C GLY A 223 1.84 67.81 -26.80
N ARG A 224 0.58 67.41 -26.59
CA ARG A 224 -0.61 68.18 -27.01
C ARG A 224 -0.67 69.55 -26.32
N TYR A 225 -0.40 69.62 -25.01
CA TYR A 225 -0.34 70.89 -24.30
C TYR A 225 0.78 71.79 -24.85
N GLY A 226 1.96 71.24 -25.11
CA GLY A 226 3.07 71.98 -25.74
C GLY A 226 2.70 72.56 -27.10
N ASP A 227 1.98 71.80 -27.93
CA ASP A 227 1.47 72.28 -29.22
C ASP A 227 0.44 73.39 -29.10
N LEU A 228 -0.49 73.27 -28.14
CA LEU A 228 -1.47 74.31 -27.85
C LEU A 228 -0.80 75.61 -27.38
N VAL A 229 0.18 75.53 -26.48
CA VAL A 229 0.97 76.69 -26.03
C VAL A 229 1.71 77.33 -27.20
N ARG A 230 2.36 76.53 -28.06
CA ARG A 230 3.04 77.04 -29.27
C ARG A 230 2.07 77.75 -30.21
N ARG A 231 0.86 77.21 -30.39
CA ARG A 231 -0.19 77.86 -31.21
C ARG A 231 -0.66 79.17 -30.57
N ALA A 232 -0.91 79.19 -29.27
CA ALA A 232 -1.33 80.39 -28.55
C ALA A 232 -0.28 81.51 -28.66
N LEU A 233 1.00 81.18 -28.46
CA LEU A 233 2.11 82.14 -28.63
C LEU A 233 2.19 82.69 -30.05
N ARG A 234 2.01 81.85 -31.08
CA ARG A 234 1.99 82.30 -32.49
C ARG A 234 0.81 83.22 -32.79
N LEU A 235 -0.35 82.98 -32.20
CA LEU A 235 -1.53 83.83 -32.36
C LEU A 235 -1.33 85.18 -31.66
N GLN A 236 -0.76 85.18 -30.45
CA GLN A 236 -0.43 86.40 -29.71
C GLN A 236 0.62 87.25 -30.43
N ALA A 237 1.62 86.62 -31.06
CA ALA A 237 2.63 87.31 -31.86
C ALA A 237 2.08 87.91 -33.17
N ARG A 238 0.87 87.53 -33.60
CA ARG A 238 0.18 88.09 -34.78
C ARG A 238 -0.82 89.20 -34.43
N SER A 239 -1.14 89.37 -33.15
CA SER A 239 -2.05 90.41 -32.65
C SER A 239 -1.34 91.66 -32.11
N LEU A 240 -0.01 91.68 -32.17
CA LEU A 240 0.87 92.82 -31.86
C LEU A 240 1.42 93.38 -33.17
#